data_AF-A0A2D4KG85-F1
#
_entry.id   AF-A0A2D4KG85-F1
#
_cell.length_a   1.000
_cell.length_b   1.000
_cell.length_c   1.000
_cell.angle_alpha   90.00
_cell.angle_beta   90.00
_cell.angle_gamma   90.00
#
_symmetry.space_group_name_H-M   'P 1'
#
loop_
_entity.id
_entity.type
_entity.pdbx_description
1 polymer ?
#
loop_
_entity_poly.entity_id
_entity_poly.type
_entity_poly.pdbx_seq_one_letter_code
_entity_poly.pdbx_strand_id
1 'polypeptide(L)'
;QKEKFSEDQGQEKTAMDLAAEQLRVWPTLSKETQQQLVQSEESMVFSQAIHFANLMVYLLVPLDTSKNKLLRMSATGDWESGSNSIVTNSIAGSVAESYDTESGFEDSENNDVANAVVRFITRFIDKVCTESGVTQDHIRSLHCM
;
A
#
# COMPACT_ATOMS: atom_id res chain seq x y z
N GLN A 1 3.93 24.02 51.65
CA GLN A 1 4.78 22.83 51.79
C GLN A 1 4.60 21.97 50.53
N LYS A 2 5.64 21.96 49.69
CA LYS A 2 6.01 20.96 48.69
C LYS A 2 4.96 20.57 47.63
N GLU A 3 4.99 21.32 46.52
CA GLU A 3 4.66 20.82 45.19
C GLU A 3 5.39 19.50 44.95
N LYS A 4 4.64 18.44 44.65
CA LYS A 4 5.17 17.16 44.22
C LYS A 4 5.14 17.16 42.69
N PHE A 5 6.10 17.86 42.10
CA PHE A 5 6.49 17.65 40.71
C PHE A 5 7.02 16.22 40.64
N SER A 6 6.20 15.27 40.19
CA SER A 6 6.67 13.92 39.92
C SER A 6 7.55 13.98 38.68
N GLU A 7 8.85 13.87 38.91
CA GLU A 7 9.87 13.56 37.93
C GLU A 7 9.45 12.30 37.15
N ASP A 8 9.02 12.48 35.92
CA ASP A 8 9.00 11.43 34.89
C ASP A 8 9.89 11.91 33.74
N GLN A 9 11.20 12.02 34.04
CA GLN A 9 12.23 12.25 33.05
C GLN A 9 12.96 10.93 32.80
N GLY A 10 12.78 10.33 31.62
CA GLY A 10 13.76 9.39 31.07
C GLY A 10 13.25 8.25 30.20
N GLN A 11 11.95 7.94 30.20
CA GLN A 11 11.40 6.93 29.30
C GLN A 11 10.61 7.60 28.18
N GLU A 12 11.07 7.42 26.94
CA GLU A 12 10.31 7.80 25.77
C GLU A 12 8.98 7.02 25.81
N LYS A 13 7.86 7.72 25.96
CA LYS A 13 6.55 7.08 26.07
C LYS A 13 6.29 6.27 24.81
N THR A 14 5.99 4.98 24.99
CA THR A 14 5.63 4.14 23.85
C THR A 14 4.26 4.55 23.30
N ALA A 15 3.97 4.17 22.06
CA ALA A 15 2.63 4.38 21.48
C ALA A 15 1.53 3.71 22.33
N MET A 16 1.85 2.58 22.96
CA MET A 16 0.94 1.88 23.87
C MET A 16 0.70 2.68 25.15
N ASP A 17 1.73 3.28 25.74
CA ASP A 17 1.60 4.13 26.93
C ASP A 17 0.74 5.37 26.62
N LEU A 18 0.94 5.98 25.46
CA LEU A 18 0.13 7.12 25.01
C LEU A 18 -1.34 6.74 24.82
N ALA A 19 -1.61 5.60 24.18
CA ALA A 19 -2.98 5.11 23.98
C ALA A 19 -3.67 4.79 25.31
N ALA A 20 -2.96 4.14 26.24
CA ALA A 20 -3.47 3.83 27.57
C ALA A 20 -3.84 5.10 28.35
N GLU A 21 -3.00 6.13 28.29
CA GLU A 21 -3.27 7.41 28.93
C GLU A 21 -4.49 8.11 28.31
N GLN A 22 -4.59 8.16 26.98
CA GLN A 22 -5.73 8.73 26.26
C GLN A 22 -7.04 8.04 26.62
N LEU A 23 -7.06 6.70 26.66
CA LEU A 23 -8.24 5.93 27.07
C LEU A 23 -8.63 6.20 28.54
N ARG A 24 -7.64 6.36 29.42
CA ARG A 24 -7.86 6.65 30.85
C ARG A 24 -8.48 8.03 31.07
N VAL A 25 -8.03 9.04 30.34
CA VAL A 25 -8.55 10.42 30.48
C VAL A 25 -9.83 10.65 29.69
N TRP A 26 -10.09 9.84 28.65
CA TRP A 26 -11.27 9.96 27.77
C TRP A 26 -12.60 10.26 28.49
N PRO A 27 -13.03 9.50 29.52
CA PRO A 27 -14.32 9.73 30.17
C PRO A 27 -14.41 11.04 30.96
N THR A 28 -13.28 11.66 31.27
CA THR A 28 -13.20 12.94 32.00
C THR A 28 -13.31 14.17 31.09
N LEU A 29 -13.19 13.97 29.78
CA LEU A 29 -13.26 15.05 28.79
C LEU A 29 -14.70 15.49 28.54
N SER A 30 -14.86 16.74 28.12
CA SER A 30 -16.15 17.27 27.68
C SER A 30 -16.61 16.57 26.40
N LYS A 31 -17.92 16.55 26.14
CA LYS A 31 -18.48 15.96 24.92
C LYS A 31 -18.01 16.66 23.64
N GLU A 32 -17.84 17.98 23.70
CA GLU A 32 -17.31 18.77 22.60
C GLU A 32 -15.85 18.38 22.29
N THR A 33 -15.01 18.29 23.32
CA THR A 33 -13.60 17.89 23.17
C THR A 33 -13.48 16.47 22.65
N GLN A 34 -14.30 15.53 23.16
CA GLN A 34 -14.35 14.16 22.64
C GLN A 34 -14.67 14.15 21.14
N GLN A 35 -15.69 14.91 20.70
CA GLN A 35 -16.06 14.99 19.29
C GLN A 35 -14.96 15.62 18.42
N GLN A 36 -14.27 16.65 18.90
CA GLN A 36 -13.15 17.26 18.17
C GLN A 36 -12.00 16.27 18.00
N LEU A 37 -11.67 15.49 19.03
CA LEU A 37 -10.62 14.47 18.96
C LEU A 37 -11.00 13.35 17.97
N VAL A 38 -12.24 12.85 18.01
CA VAL A 38 -12.71 11.87 17.02
C VAL A 38 -12.61 12.41 15.59
N GLN A 39 -13.07 13.64 15.35
CA GLN A 39 -12.97 14.26 14.03
C GLN A 39 -11.53 14.48 13.57
N SER A 40 -10.64 14.84 14.50
CA SER A 40 -9.21 15.01 14.23
C SER A 40 -8.53 13.69 13.88
N GLU A 41 -8.85 12.62 14.59
CA GLU A 41 -8.34 11.27 14.32
C GLU A 41 -8.83 10.76 12.96
N GLU A 42 -10.13 10.92 12.69
CA GLU A 42 -10.70 10.59 11.37
C GLU A 42 -10.00 11.35 10.25
N SER A 43 -9.80 12.66 10.40
CA SER A 43 -9.17 13.50 9.38
C SER A 43 -7.71 13.10 9.14
N MET A 44 -7.00 12.70 10.20
CA MET A 44 -5.63 12.18 10.10
C MET A 44 -5.60 10.89 9.28
N VAL A 45 -6.44 9.92 9.62
CA VAL A 45 -6.51 8.65 8.88
C VAL A 45 -6.93 8.88 7.42
N PHE A 46 -7.95 9.72 7.19
CA PHE A 46 -8.45 10.03 5.85
C PHE A 46 -7.36 10.62 4.96
N SER A 47 -6.63 11.63 5.46
CA SER A 47 -5.52 12.24 4.70
C SER A 47 -4.39 11.25 4.40
N GLN A 48 -4.08 10.36 5.35
CA GLN A 48 -3.06 9.33 5.17
C GLN A 48 -3.50 8.26 4.16
N ALA A 49 -4.78 7.88 4.15
CA ALA A 49 -5.34 6.95 3.19
C ALA A 49 -5.26 7.51 1.76
N ILE A 50 -5.56 8.79 1.56
CA ILE A 50 -5.39 9.48 0.27
C ILE A 50 -3.93 9.40 -0.19
N HIS A 51 -3.00 9.74 0.70
CA HIS A 51 -1.58 9.72 0.36
C HIS A 51 -1.12 8.33 -0.08
N PHE A 52 -1.50 7.29 0.64
CA PHE A 52 -1.13 5.93 0.30
C PHE A 52 -1.83 5.41 -0.95
N ALA A 53 -3.10 5.75 -1.18
CA ALA A 53 -3.79 5.41 -2.42
C ALA A 53 -3.04 5.97 -3.63
N ASN A 54 -2.69 7.26 -3.59
CA ASN A 54 -1.89 7.90 -4.64
C ASN A 54 -0.53 7.22 -4.83
N LEU A 55 0.18 6.92 -3.74
CA LEU A 55 1.45 6.21 -3.79
C LEU A 55 1.31 4.83 -4.45
N MET A 56 0.25 4.08 -4.13
CA MET A 56 -0.03 2.79 -4.75
C MET A 56 -0.30 2.91 -6.25
N VAL A 57 -1.03 3.93 -6.69
CA VAL A 57 -1.21 4.19 -8.13
C VAL A 57 0.14 4.40 -8.81
N TYR A 58 1.00 5.25 -8.27
CA TYR A 58 2.32 5.53 -8.86
C TYR A 58 3.25 4.32 -8.91
N LEU A 59 3.16 3.43 -7.92
CA LEU A 59 4.04 2.27 -7.82
C LEU A 59 3.53 1.05 -8.58
N LEU A 60 2.21 0.87 -8.68
CA LEU A 60 1.60 -0.35 -9.18
C LEU A 60 1.11 -0.24 -10.63
N VAL A 61 0.86 0.96 -11.14
CA VAL A 61 0.46 1.16 -12.54
C VAL A 61 1.71 1.17 -13.43
N PRO A 62 1.85 0.23 -14.39
CA PRO A 62 2.98 0.22 -15.31
C PRO A 62 3.05 1.51 -16.15
N LEU A 63 4.21 2.17 -16.17
CA LEU A 63 4.44 3.40 -16.95
C LEU A 63 4.58 3.15 -18.46
N ASP A 64 5.01 1.95 -18.85
CA ASP A 64 5.22 1.53 -20.23
C ASP A 64 5.05 0.01 -20.32
N THR A 65 3.96 -0.44 -20.94
CA THR A 65 3.58 -1.85 -20.99
C THR A 65 4.46 -2.65 -21.95
N SER A 66 5.17 -1.99 -22.86
CA SER A 66 6.06 -2.61 -23.84
C SER A 66 7.42 -3.06 -23.26
N LYS A 67 7.90 -2.42 -22.17
CA LYS A 67 9.20 -2.74 -21.55
C LYS A 67 9.13 -3.76 -20.41
N ASN A 68 7.95 -3.97 -19.82
CA ASN A 68 7.79 -4.89 -18.68
C ASN A 68 7.79 -6.38 -19.11
N LYS A 69 7.57 -6.67 -20.40
CA LYS A 69 7.73 -8.02 -20.95
C LYS A 69 9.14 -8.58 -20.77
N LEU A 70 10.19 -7.75 -20.80
CA LEU A 70 11.57 -8.20 -20.55
C LEU A 70 11.79 -8.67 -19.10
N LEU A 71 11.08 -8.06 -18.14
CA LEU A 71 11.17 -8.43 -16.72
C LEU A 71 10.22 -9.58 -16.35
N ARG A 72 9.15 -9.79 -17.11
CA ARG A 72 8.25 -10.95 -16.95
C ARG A 72 8.77 -12.20 -17.66
N MET A 73 9.49 -12.06 -18.77
CA MET A 73 10.10 -13.21 -19.46
C MET A 73 11.17 -13.90 -18.62
N SER A 74 11.79 -13.20 -17.66
CA SER A 74 12.72 -13.81 -16.70
C SER A 74 12.02 -14.48 -15.50
N ALA A 75 10.73 -14.25 -15.29
CA ALA A 75 9.97 -14.81 -14.16
C ALA A 75 8.99 -15.94 -14.55
N THR A 76 8.77 -16.17 -15.84
CA THR A 76 8.01 -17.33 -16.36
C THR A 76 8.83 -18.17 -17.32
N GLY A 77 10.07 -18.46 -16.93
CA GLY A 77 10.92 -19.45 -17.57
C GLY A 77 11.41 -20.45 -16.52
N ASP A 78 10.88 -21.67 -16.58
CA ASP A 78 11.47 -22.88 -16.01
C ASP A 78 11.43 -23.04 -14.47
N TRP A 79 10.30 -23.55 -13.96
CA TRP A 79 10.25 -24.16 -12.61
C TRP A 79 10.81 -25.60 -12.60
N GLU A 80 11.49 -26.06 -13.64
CA GLU A 80 12.12 -27.39 -13.71
C GLU A 80 13.66 -27.35 -13.80
N SER A 81 14.31 -26.24 -13.43
CA SER A 81 15.77 -26.22 -13.19
C SER A 81 16.12 -26.67 -11.77
N GLY A 82 15.78 -27.92 -11.46
CA GLY A 82 16.44 -28.65 -10.40
C GLY A 82 17.77 -29.20 -10.90
N SER A 83 18.87 -28.48 -10.73
CA SER A 83 20.17 -29.06 -10.34
C SER A 83 21.32 -28.04 -10.29
N ASN A 84 22.15 -28.25 -9.28
CA ASN A 84 23.34 -27.48 -8.93
C ASN A 84 24.49 -27.67 -9.93
N SER A 85 25.30 -26.61 -10.12
CA SER A 85 26.75 -26.63 -10.41
C SER A 85 27.24 -27.48 -11.60
N ILE A 86 27.71 -26.83 -12.68
CA ILE A 86 29.15 -26.78 -13.06
C ILE A 86 29.35 -25.86 -14.28
N VAL A 87 30.36 -24.99 -14.22
CA VAL A 87 30.82 -24.17 -15.35
C VAL A 87 31.53 -25.08 -16.35
N THR A 88 30.95 -25.36 -17.52
CA THR A 88 31.71 -25.66 -18.75
C THR A 88 30.87 -25.42 -20.01
N ASN A 89 31.21 -24.35 -20.73
CA ASN A 89 31.36 -24.27 -22.19
C ASN A 89 30.29 -24.97 -23.06
N SER A 90 29.36 -24.21 -23.63
CA SER A 90 28.81 -24.46 -24.97
C SER A 90 28.24 -23.19 -25.59
N ILE A 91 29.08 -22.54 -26.39
CA ILE A 91 28.68 -21.76 -27.56
C ILE A 91 27.91 -22.71 -28.48
N ALA A 92 26.66 -22.38 -28.79
CA ALA A 92 25.94 -22.88 -29.96
C ALA A 92 24.85 -21.86 -30.30
N GLY A 93 25.07 -21.15 -31.40
CA GLY A 93 24.21 -20.06 -31.84
C GLY A 93 22.76 -20.50 -32.08
N SER A 94 21.86 -19.58 -31.84
CA SER A 94 20.57 -19.54 -32.52
C SER A 94 20.23 -18.08 -32.77
N VAL A 95 20.76 -17.61 -33.89
CA VAL A 95 20.13 -16.58 -34.70
C VAL A 95 18.85 -17.19 -35.26
N ALA A 96 17.71 -16.80 -34.72
CA ALA A 96 16.41 -17.02 -35.35
C ALA A 96 15.62 -15.72 -35.20
N GLU A 97 15.91 -14.86 -36.14
CA GLU A 97 15.19 -13.67 -36.50
C GLU A 97 13.84 -14.08 -37.12
N SER A 98 12.72 -13.89 -36.42
CA SER A 98 11.40 -13.91 -37.04
C SER A 98 10.54 -12.80 -36.46
N TYR A 99 10.69 -11.63 -37.06
CA TYR A 99 9.73 -10.53 -36.99
C TYR A 99 8.66 -10.81 -38.04
N ASP A 100 7.46 -11.17 -37.60
CA ASP A 100 6.18 -10.76 -38.19
C ASP A 100 5.05 -11.48 -37.45
N THR A 101 4.60 -10.89 -36.35
CA THR A 101 3.23 -11.06 -35.87
C THR A 101 2.78 -9.72 -35.31
N GLU A 102 1.97 -9.00 -36.08
CA GLU A 102 1.02 -8.01 -35.61
C GLU A 102 0.05 -8.70 -34.62
N SER A 103 0.51 -8.96 -33.40
CA SER A 103 -0.30 -9.58 -32.34
C SER A 103 -1.09 -8.50 -31.64
N GLY A 104 -2.32 -8.26 -32.09
CA GLY A 104 -3.30 -7.35 -31.47
C GLY A 104 -3.87 -7.86 -30.15
N PHE A 105 -3.05 -8.46 -29.28
CA PHE A 105 -3.46 -8.96 -27.95
C PHE A 105 -2.89 -8.13 -26.79
N GLU A 106 -2.08 -7.11 -27.08
CA GLU A 106 -1.36 -6.35 -26.04
C GLU A 106 -2.29 -5.48 -25.17
N ASP A 107 -3.39 -4.93 -25.72
CA ASP A 107 -4.33 -4.10 -24.96
C ASP A 107 -5.10 -4.88 -23.88
N SER A 108 -5.35 -6.19 -24.08
CA SER A 108 -6.13 -6.99 -23.12
C SER A 108 -5.37 -7.22 -21.81
N GLU A 109 -4.07 -7.50 -21.87
CA GLU A 109 -3.26 -7.76 -20.66
C GLU A 109 -3.02 -6.48 -19.83
N ASN A 110 -2.94 -5.32 -20.48
CA ASN A 110 -2.72 -4.04 -19.79
C ASN A 110 -3.97 -3.60 -19.02
N ASN A 111 -5.15 -3.85 -19.59
CA ASN A 111 -6.41 -3.60 -18.93
C ASN A 111 -6.58 -4.48 -17.67
N ASP A 112 -6.16 -5.75 -17.71
CA ASP A 112 -6.26 -6.65 -16.55
C ASP A 112 -5.40 -6.19 -15.37
N VAL A 113 -4.18 -5.70 -15.63
CA VAL A 113 -3.31 -5.15 -14.59
C VAL A 113 -3.92 -3.88 -13.98
N ALA A 114 -4.37 -2.94 -14.81
CA ALA A 114 -4.99 -1.71 -14.32
C ALA A 114 -6.22 -2.01 -13.44
N ASN A 115 -7.08 -2.93 -13.89
CA ASN A 115 -8.24 -3.36 -13.11
C ASN A 115 -7.85 -4.09 -11.81
N ALA A 116 -6.77 -4.88 -11.81
CA ALA A 116 -6.27 -5.51 -10.60
C ALA A 116 -5.77 -4.48 -9.57
N VAL A 117 -5.04 -3.45 -10.03
CA VAL A 117 -4.55 -2.35 -9.19
C VAL A 117 -5.72 -1.55 -8.60
N VAL A 118 -6.72 -1.19 -9.41
CA VAL A 118 -7.91 -0.48 -8.92
C VAL A 118 -8.61 -1.31 -7.84
N ARG A 119 -8.88 -2.60 -8.08
CA ARG A 119 -9.50 -3.48 -7.06
C ARG A 119 -8.68 -3.57 -5.79
N PHE A 120 -7.36 -3.63 -5.90
CA PHE A 120 -6.46 -3.66 -4.75
C PHE A 120 -6.57 -2.37 -3.92
N ILE A 121 -6.52 -1.21 -4.58
CA ILE A 121 -6.63 0.10 -3.91
C ILE A 121 -8.02 0.28 -3.28
N THR A 122 -9.09 -0.08 -3.98
CA THR A 122 -10.47 -0.07 -3.42
C THR A 122 -10.56 -0.92 -2.15
N ARG A 123 -9.98 -2.13 -2.16
CA ARG A 123 -9.95 -3.01 -0.98
C ARG A 123 -9.11 -2.43 0.15
N PHE A 124 -7.99 -1.78 -0.15
CA PHE A 124 -7.17 -1.08 0.83
C PHE A 124 -7.95 0.06 1.50
N ILE A 125 -8.61 0.92 0.71
CA ILE A 125 -9.45 2.01 1.21
C ILE A 125 -10.55 1.47 2.11
N ASP A 126 -11.30 0.46 1.65
CA ASP A 126 -12.37 -0.15 2.43
C ASP A 126 -11.85 -0.67 3.77
N LYS A 127 -10.71 -1.37 3.77
CA LYS A 127 -10.14 -1.98 4.96
C LYS A 127 -9.66 -0.94 5.97
N VAL A 128 -8.77 -0.04 5.55
CA VAL A 128 -8.14 0.94 6.46
C VAL A 128 -9.15 1.92 7.00
N CYS A 129 -10.02 2.47 6.13
CA CYS A 129 -10.98 3.48 6.55
C CYS A 129 -12.10 2.90 7.42
N THR A 130 -12.58 1.67 7.14
CA THR A 130 -13.61 1.04 7.97
C THR A 130 -13.08 0.66 9.36
N GLU A 131 -11.88 0.06 9.44
CA GLU A 131 -11.30 -0.34 10.74
C GLU A 131 -10.92 0.84 11.62
N SER A 132 -10.64 1.99 11.00
CA SER A 132 -10.28 3.22 11.70
C SER A 132 -11.48 4.14 11.98
N GLY A 133 -12.70 3.73 11.63
CA GLY A 133 -13.92 4.49 11.92
C GLY A 133 -14.13 5.75 11.06
N VAL A 134 -13.52 5.83 9.87
CA VAL A 134 -13.75 6.94 8.93
C VAL A 134 -15.21 6.93 8.45
N THR A 135 -15.80 8.12 8.31
CA THR A 135 -17.18 8.26 7.86
C THR A 135 -17.38 7.74 6.44
N GLN A 136 -18.60 7.27 6.16
CA GLN A 136 -18.96 6.76 4.84
C GLN A 136 -18.91 7.85 3.75
N ASP A 137 -19.10 9.11 4.10
CA ASP A 137 -18.96 10.23 3.15
C ASP A 137 -17.52 10.41 2.70
N HIS A 138 -16.57 10.40 3.63
CA HIS A 138 -15.14 10.43 3.32
C HIS A 138 -14.69 9.19 2.54
N ILE A 139 -15.15 7.99 2.92
CA ILE A 139 -14.85 6.76 2.16
C ILE A 139 -15.35 6.86 0.71
N ARG A 140 -16.57 7.35 0.50
CA ARG A 140 -17.09 7.59 -0.86
C ARG A 140 -16.26 8.60 -1.63
N SER A 141 -15.84 9.69 -0.99
CA SER A 141 -14.97 10.68 -1.62
C SER A 141 -13.64 10.09 -2.09
N LEU A 142 -13.05 9.18 -1.30
CA LEU A 142 -11.81 8.48 -1.63
C LEU A 142 -11.95 7.57 -2.85
N HIS A 143 -13.08 6.86 -2.97
CA HIS A 143 -13.36 5.99 -4.13
C HIS A 143 -13.61 6.76 -5.43
N CYS A 144 -13.91 8.06 -5.35
CA CYS A 144 -14.12 8.94 -6.50
C CYS A 144 -12.84 9.68 -6.97
N MET A 145 -11.71 9.50 -6.27
CA MET A 145 -10.41 10.06 -6.67
C MET A 145 -9.80 9.28 -7.84
#